data_AF-X1MMJ1-F1
#
_entry.id   AF-X1MMJ1-F1
#
_cell.length_a   1.000
_cell.length_b   1.000
_cell.length_c   1.000
_cell.angle_alpha   90.00
_cell.angle_beta   90.00
_cell.angle_gamma   90.00
#
_symmetry.space_group_name_H-M   'P 1'
#
loop_
_entity.id
_entity.type
_entity.pdbx_description
1 polymer ?
#
loop_
_entity_poly.entity_id
_entity_poly.type
_entity_poly.pdbx_seq_one_letter_code
_entity_poly.pdbx_strand_id
1 'polypeptide(L)'
;GFSIPEFYIEKLMEQMEKRVGEELPPLQRRSAIAELREELNKIINDFTEQIKSYEKFIPIAISLGLFMPLVTITRLLSWIPAGILSIIFLLLKALRVTEIVSETKEVQRLIIS
;
A
#
# COMPACT_ATOMS: atom_id res chain seq x y z
N GLY A 1 -8.99 18.20 8.53
CA GLY A 1 -7.64 18.76 8.66
C GLY A 1 -6.72 17.59 8.82
N PHE A 2 -5.94 17.26 7.81
CA PHE A 2 -4.87 16.26 7.92
C PHE A 2 -3.82 16.83 8.88
N SER A 3 -3.49 16.09 9.93
CA SER A 3 -2.42 16.39 10.86
C SER A 3 -1.53 15.18 11.00
N ILE A 4 -0.24 15.41 11.19
CA ILE A 4 0.70 14.33 11.47
C ILE A 4 0.35 13.74 12.85
N PRO A 5 0.15 12.42 12.99
CA PRO A 5 -0.15 11.81 14.28
C PRO A 5 0.99 12.03 15.29
N GLU A 6 0.65 12.38 16.53
CA GLU A 6 1.61 12.69 17.59
C GLU A 6 2.63 11.58 17.83
N PHE A 7 2.21 10.31 17.72
CA PHE A 7 3.10 9.16 17.85
C PHE A 7 4.33 9.22 16.92
N TYR A 8 4.16 9.69 15.68
CA TYR A 8 5.28 9.81 14.74
C TYR A 8 6.21 10.97 15.10
N ILE A 9 5.63 12.07 15.60
CA ILE A 9 6.37 13.25 16.06
C ILE A 9 7.21 12.88 17.28
N GLU A 10 6.61 12.17 18.24
CA GLU A 10 7.27 11.71 19.46
C GLU A 10 8.40 10.72 19.16
N LYS A 11 8.18 9.74 18.27
CA LYS A 11 9.22 8.82 17.79
C LYS A 11 10.40 9.53 17.15
N LEU A 12 10.13 10.56 16.35
CA LEU A 12 11.17 11.34 15.70
C LEU A 12 11.94 12.20 16.72
N MET A 13 11.21 12.79 17.66
CA MET A 13 11.78 13.54 18.78
C MET A 13 12.70 12.67 19.62
N GLU A 14 12.25 11.48 20.02
CA GLU A 14 13.05 10.51 20.79
C GLU A 14 14.36 10.15 20.09
N GLN A 15 14.31 9.93 18.77
CA GLN A 15 15.53 9.65 17.98
C GLN A 15 16.51 10.82 17.95
N MET A 16 16.01 12.05 17.84
CA MET A 16 16.87 13.24 17.83
C MET A 16 17.42 13.56 19.23
N GLU A 17 16.59 13.45 20.27
CA GLU A 17 17.02 13.60 21.67
C GLU A 17 18.14 12.62 22.02
N LYS A 18 18.06 11.38 21.54
CA LYS A 18 19.12 10.38 21.75
C LYS A 18 20.46 10.82 21.15
N ARG A 19 20.46 11.36 19.93
CA ARG A 19 21.69 11.85 19.27
C ARG A 19 22.28 13.05 20.01
N VAL A 20 21.45 14.02 20.38
CA VAL A 20 21.86 15.19 21.16
C VAL A 20 22.39 14.78 22.54
N GLY A 21 21.81 13.75 23.15
CA GLY A 21 22.27 13.20 24.42
C GLY A 21 23.65 12.53 24.33
N GLU A 22 23.99 11.92 23.20
CA GLU A 22 25.30 11.30 22.96
C GLU A 22 26.38 12.35 22.62
N GLU A 23 26.01 13.45 21.95
CA GLU A 23 26.95 14.47 21.48
C GLU A 23 27.20 15.63 22.46
N LEU A 24 26.23 15.97 23.33
CA LEU A 24 26.33 17.12 24.23
C LEU A 24 26.58 16.78 25.70
N PRO A 25 27.37 17.60 26.43
CA PRO A 25 27.53 17.51 27.88
C PRO A 25 26.19 17.63 28.62
N PRO A 26 26.00 16.92 29.74
CA PRO A 26 24.72 16.86 30.45
C PRO A 26 24.18 18.22 30.94
N LEU A 27 25.04 19.23 31.09
CA LEU A 27 24.64 20.59 31.50
C LEU A 27 23.85 21.35 30.42
N GLN A 28 24.12 21.08 29.13
CA GLN A 28 23.51 21.80 28.00
C GLN A 28 22.35 21.02 27.35
N ARG A 29 22.18 19.74 27.70
CA ARG A 29 21.14 18.89 27.10
C ARG A 29 19.72 19.42 27.30
N ARG A 30 19.39 19.95 28.48
CA ARG A 30 18.01 20.38 28.77
C ARG A 30 17.58 21.56 27.89
N SER A 31 18.46 22.55 27.68
CA SER A 31 18.18 23.68 26.80
C SER A 31 18.17 23.25 25.34
N ALA A 32 19.13 22.42 24.92
CA ALA A 32 19.21 21.92 23.54
C ALA A 32 17.98 21.06 23.15
N ILE A 33 17.48 20.22 24.05
CA ILE A 33 16.28 19.40 23.81
C ILE A 33 15.02 20.28 23.71
N ALA A 34 14.92 21.32 24.55
CA ALA A 34 13.79 22.25 24.51
C ALA A 34 13.75 23.04 23.18
N GLU A 35 14.90 23.57 22.76
CA GLU A 35 15.06 24.29 21.49
C GLU A 35 14.75 23.37 20.30
N LEU A 36 15.30 22.15 20.31
CA LEU A 36 15.03 21.14 19.29
C LEU A 36 13.54 20.80 19.16
N ARG A 37 12.83 20.68 20.28
CA ARG A 37 11.39 20.40 20.29
C ARG A 37 10.59 21.58 19.72
N GLU A 38 10.98 22.80 20.04
CA GLU A 38 10.33 24.00 19.51
C GLU A 38 10.54 24.13 18.00
N GLU A 39 11.78 23.96 17.52
CA GLU A 39 12.10 23.96 16.10
C GLU A 39 11.36 22.84 15.35
N LEU A 40 11.35 21.63 15.90
CA LEU A 40 10.67 20.50 15.28
C LEU A 40 9.17 20.76 15.14
N ASN A 41 8.52 21.28 16.18
CA ASN A 41 7.11 21.62 16.13
C ASN A 41 6.83 22.71 15.09
N LYS A 42 7.71 23.71 14.98
CA LYS A 42 7.60 24.75 13.95
C LYS A 42 7.69 24.17 12.54
N ILE A 43 8.68 23.32 12.28
CA ILE A 43 8.87 22.65 10.98
C ILE A 43 7.63 21.82 10.63
N ILE A 44 7.10 21.07 11.59
CA ILE A 44 5.90 20.23 11.39
C ILE A 44 4.67 21.10 11.09
N ASN A 45 4.50 22.21 11.82
CA ASN A 45 3.38 23.12 11.59
C ASN A 45 3.47 23.77 10.21
N ASP A 46 4.64 24.31 9.84
CA ASP A 46 4.89 24.91 8.53
C ASP A 46 4.63 23.89 7.40
N PHE A 47 5.10 22.65 7.58
CA PHE A 47 4.85 21.56 6.66
C PHE A 47 3.36 21.22 6.56
N THR A 48 2.67 21.15 7.70
CA THR A 48 1.22 20.86 7.76
C THR A 48 0.41 21.94 7.06
N GLU A 49 0.81 23.21 7.17
CA GLU A 49 0.19 24.30 6.43
C GLU A 49 0.41 24.19 4.92
N GLN A 50 1.62 23.84 4.49
CA GLN A 50 1.92 23.66 3.06
C GLN A 50 1.11 22.51 2.44
N ILE A 51 0.98 21.37 3.14
CA ILE A 51 0.24 20.21 2.64
C ILE A 51 -1.28 20.36 2.75
N LYS A 52 -1.77 21.37 3.48
CA LYS A 52 -3.21 21.64 3.63
C LYS A 52 -3.92 21.80 2.28
N SER A 53 -3.25 22.44 1.32
CA SER A 53 -3.74 22.59 -0.06
C SER A 53 -3.92 21.25 -0.78
N TYR A 54 -3.17 20.23 -0.36
CA TYR A 54 -3.18 18.88 -0.92
C TYR A 54 -3.95 17.87 -0.06
N GLU A 55 -4.58 18.29 1.03
CA GLU A 55 -5.28 17.42 1.98
C GLU A 55 -6.31 16.50 1.28
N LYS A 56 -7.00 17.01 0.25
CA LYS A 56 -7.97 16.23 -0.55
C LYS A 56 -7.32 15.08 -1.33
N PHE A 57 -6.05 15.21 -1.71
CA PHE A 57 -5.34 14.20 -2.49
C PHE A 57 -4.64 13.14 -1.62
N ILE A 58 -4.39 13.43 -0.34
CA ILE A 58 -3.70 12.51 0.58
C ILE A 58 -4.43 11.14 0.67
N PRO A 59 -5.75 11.07 0.92
CA PRO A 59 -6.45 9.78 0.95
C PRO A 59 -6.38 9.02 -0.38
N ILE A 60 -6.42 9.74 -1.51
CA ILE A 60 -6.35 9.14 -2.84
C ILE A 60 -4.95 8.57 -3.08
N ALA A 61 -3.90 9.33 -2.76
CA ALA A 61 -2.52 8.91 -2.91
C ALA A 61 -2.19 7.68 -2.05
N ILE A 62 -2.63 7.67 -0.79
CA ILE A 62 -2.46 6.50 0.10
C ILE A 62 -3.20 5.29 -0.48
N SER A 63 -4.44 5.49 -0.94
CA SER A 63 -5.24 4.41 -1.53
C SER A 63 -4.56 3.85 -2.77
N LEU A 64 -4.12 4.70 -3.71
CA LEU A 64 -3.42 4.25 -4.90
C LEU A 64 -2.10 3.55 -4.55
N GLY A 65 -1.32 4.11 -3.62
CA GLY A 65 -0.05 3.54 -3.18
C GLY A 65 -0.18 2.16 -2.53
N LEU A 66 -1.28 1.89 -1.82
CA LEU A 66 -1.53 0.59 -1.19
C LEU A 66 -2.22 -0.40 -2.14
N PHE A 67 -3.28 0.05 -2.83
CA PHE A 67 -4.11 -0.84 -3.63
C PHE A 67 -3.51 -1.14 -5.00
N MET A 68 -2.81 -0.21 -5.67
CA MET A 68 -2.24 -0.52 -7.00
C MET A 68 -1.24 -1.67 -6.96
N PRO A 69 -0.23 -1.70 -6.06
CA PRO A 69 0.69 -2.82 -5.97
C PRO A 69 -0.03 -4.12 -5.63
N LEU A 70 -0.98 -4.07 -4.69
CA LEU A 70 -1.75 -5.24 -4.29
C LEU A 70 -2.58 -5.81 -5.44
N VAL A 71 -3.29 -4.97 -6.19
CA VAL A 71 -4.04 -5.37 -7.39
C VAL A 71 -3.11 -5.92 -8.45
N THR A 72 -1.93 -5.33 -8.62
CA THR A 72 -0.94 -5.78 -9.59
C THR A 72 -0.43 -7.19 -9.24
N ILE A 73 -0.05 -7.41 -7.99
CA ILE A 73 0.44 -8.72 -7.51
C ILE A 73 -0.67 -9.77 -7.58
N THR A 74 -1.87 -9.45 -7.11
CA THR A 74 -3.00 -10.40 -7.12
C THR A 74 -3.42 -10.78 -8.54
N ARG A 75 -3.42 -9.83 -9.48
CA ARG A 75 -3.64 -10.11 -10.91
C ARG A 75 -2.52 -10.94 -11.52
N LEU A 76 -1.27 -10.72 -11.11
CA LEU A 76 -0.17 -11.58 -11.51
C LEU A 76 -0.23 -12.97 -10.88
N LEU A 77 -0.88 -13.15 -9.73
CA LEU A 77 -1.09 -14.47 -9.12
C LEU A 77 -2.36 -15.17 -9.61
N SER A 78 -3.31 -14.45 -10.19
CA SER A 78 -4.62 -15.01 -10.55
C SER A 78 -4.60 -16.02 -11.70
N TRP A 79 -3.53 -16.08 -12.49
CA TRP A 79 -3.36 -17.12 -13.51
C TRP A 79 -2.90 -18.46 -12.91
N ILE A 80 -2.35 -18.48 -11.69
CA ILE A 80 -1.82 -19.70 -11.07
C ILE A 80 -2.91 -20.77 -10.90
N PRO A 81 -4.10 -20.47 -10.33
CA PRO A 81 -5.16 -21.47 -10.22
C PRO A 81 -5.61 -22.02 -11.58
N ALA A 82 -5.72 -21.17 -12.60
CA ALA A 82 -6.07 -21.59 -13.96
C ALA A 82 -4.98 -22.49 -14.57
N GLY A 83 -3.72 -22.16 -14.35
CA GLY A 83 -2.57 -22.96 -14.77
C GLY A 83 -2.57 -24.34 -14.10
N ILE A 84 -2.79 -24.41 -12.78
CA ILE A 84 -2.89 -25.67 -12.04
C ILE A 84 -4.04 -26.52 -12.59
N LEU A 85 -5.23 -25.93 -12.77
CA LEU A 85 -6.40 -26.63 -13.28
C LEU A 85 -6.15 -27.17 -14.70
N SER A 86 -5.51 -26.37 -15.55
CA SER A 86 -5.11 -26.80 -16.90
C SER A 86 -4.19 -28.01 -16.87
N ILE A 87 -3.21 -28.05 -15.96
CA ILE A 87 -2.31 -29.20 -15.79
C ILE A 87 -3.10 -30.43 -15.32
N ILE A 88 -3.99 -30.26 -14.34
CA ILE A 88 -4.84 -31.35 -13.83
C ILE A 88 -5.70 -31.94 -14.95
N PHE A 89 -6.36 -31.11 -15.75
CA PHE A 89 -7.17 -31.58 -16.89
C PHE A 89 -6.34 -32.32 -17.94
N LEU A 90 -5.11 -31.85 -18.24
CA LEU A 90 -4.21 -32.55 -19.15
C LEU A 90 -3.85 -33.95 -18.63
N LEU A 91 -3.58 -34.07 -17.32
CA LEU A 91 -3.29 -35.37 -16.69
C LEU A 91 -4.51 -36.29 -16.71
N LEU A 92 -5.70 -35.78 -16.37
CA LEU A 92 -6.94 -36.57 -16.40
C LEU A 92 -7.28 -37.06 -17.82
N LYS A 93 -7.02 -36.24 -18.84
CA LYS A 93 -7.18 -36.63 -20.25
C LYS A 93 -6.17 -37.71 -20.65
N ALA A 94 -4.90 -37.57 -20.25
CA ALA A 94 -3.86 -38.57 -20.53
C ALA A 94 -4.18 -39.93 -19.89
N LEU A 95 -4.79 -39.92 -18.71
CA LEU A 95 -5.25 -41.12 -18.00
C LEU A 95 -6.61 -41.67 -18.50
N ARG A 96 -7.21 -41.07 -19.56
CA ARG A 96 -8.56 -41.40 -20.09
C ARG A 96 -9.70 -41.33 -19.05
N VAL A 97 -9.53 -40.54 -17.99
CA VAL A 97 -10.56 -40.33 -16.97
C VAL A 97 -11.63 -39.33 -17.44
N THR A 98 -11.29 -38.45 -18.39
CA THR A 98 -12.18 -37.41 -18.92
C THR A 98 -12.16 -37.38 -20.45
N GLU A 99 -13.34 -37.27 -21.06
CA GLU A 99 -13.54 -37.18 -22.51
C GLU A 99 -14.11 -35.80 -22.86
N ILE A 100 -13.62 -35.18 -23.95
CA ILE A 100 -14.12 -33.88 -24.38
C ILE A 100 -15.39 -34.11 -25.19
N VAL A 101 -16.54 -33.85 -24.57
CA VAL A 101 -17.83 -33.87 -25.25
C VAL A 101 -18.08 -32.50 -25.87
N SER A 102 -17.99 -32.42 -27.19
CA SER A 102 -18.38 -31.21 -27.93
C SER A 102 -19.87 -31.29 -28.24
N GLU A 103 -20.69 -30.68 -27.40
CA GLU A 103 -22.13 -30.61 -27.62
C GLU A 103 -22.43 -29.50 -28.64
N THR A 104 -22.88 -29.89 -29.84
CA THR A 104 -23.24 -28.95 -30.90
C THR A 104 -24.58 -28.32 -30.55
N LYS A 105 -24.56 -27.08 -30.03
CA LYS A 105 -25.78 -26.36 -29.69
C LYS A 105 -26.40 -25.78 -30.97
N GLU A 106 -27.47 -26.37 -31.46
CA GLU A 106 -28.26 -25.78 -32.55
C GLU A 106 -28.87 -24.47 -32.07
N VAL A 107 -28.38 -23.35 -32.60
CA VAL A 107 -28.92 -22.02 -32.31
C VAL A 107 -29.92 -21.65 -33.40
N GLN A 108 -31.21 -21.87 -33.17
CA GLN A 108 -32.26 -21.36 -34.05
C GLN A 108 -32.37 -19.83 -33.87
N ARG A 109 -31.93 -19.08 -34.88
CA ARG A 109 -32.17 -17.63 -34.96
C ARG A 109 -33.32 -17.37 -35.92
N LEU A 110 -34.39 -16.76 -35.41
CA LEU A 110 -35.38 -16.09 -36.22
C LEU A 110 -34.76 -14.81 -36.80
N ILE A 111 -34.82 -14.68 -38.11
CA ILE A 111 -34.39 -13.50 -38.87
C ILE A 111 -35.65 -12.92 -39.52
N ILE A 112 -35.86 -11.62 -39.35
CA ILE A 112 -36.98 -10.89 -39.96
C ILE A 112 -36.52 -10.42 -41.35
N SER A 113 -37.32 -10.72 -42.38
CA SER A 113 -37.14 -10.21 -43.76
C SER A 113 -37.93 -8.93 -43.98
#